data_AF-A0A484C2G1-F1
#
_entry.id   AF-A0A484C2G1-F1
#
_cell.length_a   1.000
_cell.length_b   1.000
_cell.length_c   1.000
_cell.angle_alpha   90.00
_cell.angle_beta   90.00
_cell.angle_gamma   90.00
#
_symmetry.space_group_name_H-M   'P 1'
#
loop_
_entity.id
_entity.type
_entity.pdbx_description
1 polymer ?
#
loop_
_entity_poly.entity_id
_entity_poly.type
_entity_poly.pdbx_seq_one_letter_code
_entity_poly.pdbx_strand_id
1 'polypeptide(L)'
;MGPSGPPGPPGPAGPPGPPGSGFDFISQPIQEKAPDPFRGGHYRADDPKVIQDRDMEVDTTLKTLTQRVEKIRSPDGSQKSPVRMCRDLKMSHPELKSDLYWIDPNQGSSLDAIKVHCNMETGETCIYPSESIVPMKNWYLSKNIREKKHVWFSESMTGGFQFQYGSDGADPEDVSIQMAFMRLMSNQASQNMTYHCKNSIAYMDSATGNLKKALLLQGSNDVEIRAEGNSRFTYSVSEDGCTSHTGTWGKTVIDYKTSKTSRLPIIDIAPMDVGAPDQEFGVEVGPVCFL
;
A
#
# COMPACT_ATOMS: atom_id res chain seq x y z
N MET A 1 -13.80 -80.18 -63.47
CA MET A 1 -13.80 -79.98 -64.94
C MET A 1 -14.13 -78.53 -65.20
N GLY A 2 -13.31 -77.68 -65.82
CA GLY A 2 -11.88 -77.71 -66.17
C GLY A 2 -11.28 -76.32 -65.88
N PRO A 3 -9.96 -76.09 -66.04
CA PRO A 3 -9.37 -74.79 -65.72
C PRO A 3 -9.90 -73.68 -66.63
N SER A 4 -10.07 -72.47 -66.07
CA SER A 4 -10.50 -71.28 -66.81
C SER A 4 -9.55 -71.00 -67.98
N GLY A 5 -10.14 -70.74 -69.15
CA GLY A 5 -9.38 -70.40 -70.35
C GLY A 5 -8.58 -69.11 -70.18
N PRO A 6 -7.46 -68.97 -70.90
CA PRO A 6 -6.59 -67.80 -70.77
C PRO A 6 -7.33 -66.51 -71.21
N PRO A 7 -6.98 -65.35 -70.63
CA PRO A 7 -7.56 -64.06 -71.01
C PRO A 7 -7.39 -63.77 -72.50
N GLY A 8 -8.42 -63.17 -73.10
CA GLY A 8 -8.40 -62.77 -74.51
C GLY A 8 -7.35 -61.69 -74.80
N PRO A 9 -6.87 -61.59 -76.05
CA PRO A 9 -5.84 -60.62 -76.40
C PRO A 9 -6.36 -59.17 -76.26
N PRO A 10 -5.47 -58.21 -75.96
CA PRO A 10 -5.83 -56.79 -75.90
C PRO A 10 -6.45 -56.29 -77.21
N GLY A 11 -7.45 -55.41 -77.09
CA GLY A 11 -8.10 -54.80 -78.24
C GLY A 11 -7.17 -53.90 -79.07
N PRO A 12 -7.50 -53.63 -80.34
CA PRO A 12 -6.68 -52.80 -81.21
C PRO A 12 -6.59 -51.36 -80.72
N ALA A 13 -5.46 -50.70 -81.03
CA ALA A 13 -5.23 -49.30 -80.69
C ALA A 13 -6.23 -48.38 -81.38
N GLY A 14 -6.71 -47.36 -80.66
CA GLY A 14 -7.63 -46.36 -81.20
C GLY A 14 -6.98 -45.49 -82.29
N PRO A 15 -7.80 -44.85 -83.15
CA PRO A 15 -7.28 -44.06 -84.26
C PRO A 15 -6.56 -42.78 -83.78
N PRO A 16 -5.58 -42.25 -84.55
CA PRO A 16 -4.89 -41.01 -84.24
C PRO A 16 -5.84 -39.80 -84.22
N GLY A 17 -5.63 -38.88 -83.27
CA GLY A 17 -6.37 -37.63 -83.18
C GLY A 17 -6.05 -36.64 -84.31
N PRO A 18 -6.95 -35.68 -84.60
CA PRO A 18 -6.79 -34.75 -85.72
C PRO A 18 -5.64 -33.73 -85.52
N PRO A 19 -5.04 -33.19 -86.60
CA PRO A 19 -3.94 -32.24 -86.52
C PRO A 19 -4.40 -30.85 -86.02
N GLY A 20 -3.58 -30.21 -85.18
CA GLY A 20 -3.83 -28.88 -84.63
C GLY A 20 -3.62 -27.74 -85.63
N SER A 21 -4.49 -26.73 -85.56
CA SER A 21 -4.47 -25.51 -86.38
C SER A 21 -3.38 -24.51 -85.93
N GLY A 22 -2.70 -23.90 -86.90
CA GLY A 22 -1.61 -22.94 -86.72
C GLY A 22 -2.02 -21.58 -86.13
N PHE A 23 -1.05 -20.94 -85.47
CA PHE A 23 -1.16 -19.69 -84.71
C PHE A 23 -1.14 -18.43 -85.59
N ASP A 24 -1.86 -17.39 -85.16
CA ASP A 24 -1.49 -15.98 -85.31
C ASP A 24 -1.73 -15.24 -83.98
N PHE A 25 -0.78 -14.37 -83.60
CA PHE A 25 -0.61 -13.73 -82.29
C PHE A 25 -1.62 -12.61 -82.01
N ILE A 26 -2.34 -12.68 -80.87
CA ILE A 26 -2.64 -11.52 -80.00
C ILE A 26 -2.67 -11.98 -78.53
N SER A 27 -1.97 -11.24 -77.67
CA SER A 27 -1.74 -11.42 -76.24
C SER A 27 -3.00 -11.54 -75.36
N GLN A 28 -3.06 -12.59 -74.53
CA GLN A 28 -3.88 -12.68 -73.31
C GLN A 28 -3.12 -13.44 -72.20
N PRO A 29 -3.40 -13.15 -70.90
CA PRO A 29 -2.46 -13.37 -69.81
C PRO A 29 -2.26 -14.85 -69.45
N ILE A 30 -1.02 -15.18 -69.07
CA ILE A 30 -0.59 -16.46 -68.53
C ILE A 30 -1.45 -16.77 -67.31
N GLN A 31 -2.31 -17.79 -67.44
CA GLN A 31 -3.02 -18.39 -66.33
C GLN A 31 -2.00 -19.21 -65.52
N GLU A 32 -1.52 -18.65 -64.42
CA GLU A 32 -0.58 -19.33 -63.52
C GLU A 32 -1.18 -20.65 -63.02
N LYS A 33 -0.36 -21.70 -63.10
CA LYS A 33 -0.57 -23.02 -62.47
C LYS A 33 -1.11 -22.83 -61.05
N ALA A 34 -2.15 -23.59 -60.71
CA ALA A 34 -2.72 -23.64 -59.37
C ALA A 34 -1.65 -23.86 -58.27
N PRO A 35 -1.82 -23.33 -57.05
CA PRO A 35 -0.81 -23.41 -56.01
C PRO A 35 -0.63 -24.85 -55.52
N ASP A 36 0.62 -25.29 -55.48
CA ASP A 36 1.03 -26.61 -55.01
C ASP A 36 0.84 -26.72 -53.47
N PRO A 37 -0.04 -27.59 -52.93
CA PRO A 37 -0.40 -27.61 -51.51
C PRO A 37 0.72 -28.07 -50.56
N PHE A 38 1.85 -28.56 -51.11
CA PHE A 38 3.01 -29.03 -50.35
C PHE A 38 4.17 -28.03 -50.30
N ARG A 39 4.01 -26.81 -50.83
CA ARG A 39 4.93 -25.67 -50.61
C ARG A 39 4.53 -24.84 -49.38
N GLY A 40 4.05 -25.52 -48.35
CA GLY A 40 3.81 -24.94 -47.03
C GLY A 40 5.12 -24.44 -46.42
N GLY A 41 5.09 -23.21 -45.90
CA GLY A 41 6.00 -22.81 -44.83
C GLY A 41 7.27 -22.04 -45.20
N HIS A 42 7.31 -21.33 -46.32
CA HIS A 42 8.38 -20.34 -46.52
C HIS A 42 7.95 -18.98 -45.98
N TYR A 43 8.18 -18.79 -44.68
CA TYR A 43 8.58 -17.49 -44.15
C TYR A 43 9.73 -16.98 -45.01
N ARG A 44 9.45 -16.14 -46.02
CA ARG A 44 10.50 -15.40 -46.69
C ARG A 44 10.98 -14.36 -45.68
N ALA A 45 12.25 -14.46 -45.28
CA ALA A 45 12.88 -13.50 -44.38
C ALA A 45 12.88 -12.06 -44.96
N ASP A 46 12.61 -11.92 -46.26
CA ASP A 46 12.65 -10.67 -47.03
C ASP A 46 11.25 -10.09 -47.34
N ASP A 47 10.18 -10.59 -46.71
CA ASP A 47 8.87 -9.97 -46.86
C ASP A 47 8.84 -8.65 -46.05
N PRO A 48 8.73 -7.47 -46.69
CA PRO A 48 8.88 -6.19 -46.01
C PRO A 48 7.84 -5.97 -44.90
N LYS A 49 6.68 -6.62 -44.98
CA LYS A 49 5.68 -6.60 -43.90
C LYS A 49 6.13 -7.40 -42.68
N VAL A 50 6.78 -8.55 -42.88
CA VAL A 50 7.29 -9.40 -41.79
C VAL A 50 8.50 -8.77 -41.11
N ILE A 51 9.36 -8.08 -41.87
CA ILE A 51 10.48 -7.30 -41.30
C ILE A 51 9.97 -6.10 -40.52
N GLN A 52 9.01 -5.34 -41.06
CA GLN A 52 8.44 -4.18 -40.38
C GLN A 52 7.71 -4.56 -39.08
N ASP A 53 6.96 -5.66 -39.09
CA ASP A 53 6.30 -6.19 -37.88
C ASP A 53 7.33 -6.64 -36.83
N ARG A 54 8.44 -7.27 -37.26
CA ARG A 54 9.53 -7.66 -36.35
C ARG A 54 10.30 -6.47 -35.79
N ASP A 55 10.59 -5.46 -36.60
CA ASP A 55 11.25 -4.24 -36.15
C ASP A 55 10.36 -3.48 -35.15
N MET A 56 9.04 -3.42 -35.41
CA MET A 56 8.07 -2.89 -34.45
C MET A 56 7.98 -3.73 -33.16
N GLU A 57 8.05 -5.05 -33.25
CA GLU A 57 8.11 -5.95 -32.08
C GLU A 57 9.39 -5.73 -31.26
N VAL A 58 10.54 -5.59 -31.91
CA VAL A 58 11.81 -5.28 -31.24
C VAL A 58 11.76 -3.89 -30.59
N ASP A 59 11.23 -2.88 -31.28
CA ASP A 59 11.10 -1.53 -30.71
C ASP A 59 10.16 -1.48 -29.52
N THR A 60 9.04 -2.22 -29.56
CA THR A 60 8.09 -2.30 -28.44
C THR A 60 8.67 -3.06 -27.24
N THR A 61 9.39 -4.15 -27.47
CA THR A 61 10.09 -4.88 -26.40
C THR A 61 11.21 -4.03 -25.80
N LEU A 62 12.00 -3.32 -26.61
CA LEU A 62 13.05 -2.41 -26.13
C LEU A 62 12.45 -1.29 -25.28
N LYS A 63 11.37 -0.64 -25.73
CA LYS A 63 10.65 0.38 -24.94
C LYS A 63 10.16 -0.19 -23.62
N THR A 64 9.61 -1.40 -23.62
CA THR A 64 9.12 -2.07 -22.40
C THR A 64 10.26 -2.36 -21.43
N LEU A 65 11.41 -2.83 -21.93
CA LEU A 65 12.60 -3.09 -21.11
C LEU A 65 13.17 -1.80 -20.53
N THR A 66 13.29 -0.74 -21.33
CA THR A 66 13.74 0.58 -20.86
C THR A 66 12.83 1.11 -19.76
N GLN A 67 11.49 1.04 -19.96
CA GLN A 67 10.53 1.44 -18.92
C GLN A 67 10.63 0.61 -17.64
N ARG A 68 10.92 -0.69 -17.74
CA ARG A 68 11.15 -1.54 -16.56
C ARG A 68 12.42 -1.15 -15.81
N VAL A 69 13.51 -0.87 -16.54
CA VAL A 69 14.77 -0.41 -15.94
C VAL A 69 14.59 0.96 -15.28
N GLU A 70 13.84 1.86 -15.90
CA GLU A 70 13.50 3.16 -15.33
C GLU A 70 12.71 3.01 -14.01
N LYS A 71 11.73 2.10 -13.95
CA LYS A 71 10.96 1.83 -12.72
C LYS A 71 11.80 1.25 -11.58
N ILE A 72 12.80 0.43 -11.90
CA ILE A 72 13.75 -0.08 -10.90
C ILE A 72 14.64 1.06 -10.37
N ARG A 73 15.03 1.98 -11.26
CA ARG A 73 15.92 3.09 -10.91
C ARG A 73 15.21 4.22 -10.17
N SER A 74 13.98 4.54 -10.57
CA SER A 74 13.15 5.60 -10.03
C SER A 74 11.71 5.08 -9.87
N PRO A 75 11.43 4.33 -8.80
CA PRO A 75 10.09 3.86 -8.52
C PRO A 75 9.12 5.04 -8.34
N ASP A 76 7.89 4.86 -8.81
CA ASP A 76 6.85 5.90 -8.87
C ASP A 76 5.94 5.93 -7.63
N GLY A 77 6.14 5.01 -6.68
CA GLY A 77 5.33 4.90 -5.46
C GLY A 77 3.98 4.23 -5.70
N SER A 78 3.79 3.55 -6.84
CA SER A 78 2.65 2.68 -7.07
C SER A 78 2.82 1.33 -6.36
N GLN A 79 1.73 0.58 -6.14
CA GLN A 79 1.80 -0.76 -5.54
C GLN A 79 2.73 -1.72 -6.30
N LYS A 80 2.89 -1.53 -7.62
CA LYS A 80 3.76 -2.37 -8.46
C LYS A 80 5.22 -1.94 -8.43
N SER A 81 5.50 -0.72 -7.99
CA SER A 81 6.84 -0.14 -7.94
C SER A 81 6.93 0.80 -6.74
N PRO A 82 6.85 0.26 -5.51
CA PRO A 82 6.88 1.06 -4.30
C PRO A 82 8.25 1.72 -4.14
N VAL A 83 8.24 2.88 -3.51
CA VAL A 83 9.48 3.61 -3.13
C VAL A 83 9.94 3.19 -1.75
N ARG A 84 11.21 3.41 -1.41
CA ARG A 84 11.71 3.02 -0.09
C ARG A 84 11.14 3.88 1.04
N MET A 85 11.09 5.20 0.85
CA MET A 85 10.50 6.18 1.78
C MET A 85 9.87 7.34 1.01
N CYS A 86 8.92 8.07 1.61
CA CYS A 86 8.33 9.26 0.99
C CYS A 86 9.37 10.35 0.68
N ARG A 87 10.43 10.46 1.50
CA ARG A 87 11.55 11.37 1.25
C ARG A 87 12.26 11.04 -0.07
N ASP A 88 12.40 9.77 -0.40
CA ASP A 88 13.07 9.34 -1.63
C ASP A 88 12.18 9.64 -2.84
N LEU A 89 10.87 9.40 -2.74
CA LEU A 89 9.89 9.76 -3.75
C LEU A 89 9.86 11.26 -4.04
N LYS A 90 9.89 12.09 -3.00
CA LYS A 90 10.00 13.55 -3.13
C LYS A 90 11.26 13.97 -3.89
N MET A 91 12.39 13.29 -3.65
CA MET A 91 13.65 13.62 -4.31
C MET A 91 13.68 13.19 -5.78
N SER A 92 13.06 12.06 -6.12
CA SER A 92 13.03 11.53 -7.49
C SER A 92 11.91 12.14 -8.35
N HIS A 93 10.78 12.49 -7.74
CA HIS A 93 9.58 12.98 -8.40
C HIS A 93 9.03 14.25 -7.73
N PRO A 94 9.74 15.40 -7.82
CA PRO A 94 9.38 16.64 -7.13
C PRO A 94 8.05 17.27 -7.61
N GLU A 95 7.52 16.85 -8.75
CA GLU A 95 6.23 17.26 -9.30
C GLU A 95 5.03 16.62 -8.61
N LEU A 96 5.25 15.54 -7.85
CA LEU A 96 4.18 14.83 -7.13
C LEU A 96 3.68 15.64 -5.95
N LYS A 97 2.39 15.46 -5.65
CA LYS A 97 1.70 16.14 -4.55
C LYS A 97 1.60 15.21 -3.35
N SER A 98 1.35 15.79 -2.17
CA SER A 98 1.06 15.02 -0.97
C SER A 98 -0.21 14.19 -1.18
N ASP A 99 -0.09 12.88 -1.06
CA ASP A 99 -1.17 11.90 -1.24
C ASP A 99 -0.75 10.54 -0.66
N LEU A 100 -1.57 9.52 -0.87
CA LEU A 100 -1.29 8.14 -0.52
C LEU A 100 -0.42 7.46 -1.57
N TYR A 101 0.71 6.91 -1.13
CA TYR A 101 1.65 6.16 -1.95
C TYR A 101 1.99 4.82 -1.30
N TRP A 102 2.55 3.91 -2.09
CA TRP A 102 3.07 2.63 -1.62
C TRP A 102 4.55 2.74 -1.36
N ILE A 103 4.96 2.33 -0.16
CA ILE A 103 6.35 2.26 0.23
C ILE A 103 6.77 0.85 0.62
N ASP A 104 8.04 0.56 0.42
CA ASP A 104 8.70 -0.69 0.77
C ASP A 104 10.06 -0.41 1.47
N PRO A 105 10.03 -0.02 2.76
CA PRO A 105 11.21 0.23 3.58
C PRO A 105 12.20 -0.92 3.70
N ASN A 106 11.71 -2.16 3.88
CA ASN A 106 12.51 -3.36 4.06
C ASN A 106 13.05 -3.91 2.72
N GLN A 107 12.49 -3.49 1.59
CA GLN A 107 12.83 -3.93 0.24
C GLN A 107 12.61 -5.44 0.06
N GLY A 108 13.11 -5.97 -1.06
CA GLY A 108 12.99 -7.38 -1.39
C GLY A 108 11.69 -7.63 -2.13
N SER A 109 10.72 -8.27 -1.47
CA SER A 109 9.47 -8.65 -2.11
C SER A 109 8.43 -7.55 -1.91
N SER A 110 8.10 -6.79 -2.96
CA SER A 110 7.12 -5.69 -2.91
C SER A 110 5.67 -6.08 -2.58
N LEU A 111 5.41 -7.33 -2.18
CA LEU A 111 4.09 -7.83 -1.78
C LEU A 111 3.73 -7.41 -0.35
N ASP A 112 4.72 -7.14 0.51
CA ASP A 112 4.57 -6.66 1.89
C ASP A 112 4.69 -5.12 1.97
N ALA A 113 4.68 -4.44 0.82
CA ALA A 113 4.67 -3.00 0.74
C ALA A 113 3.42 -2.44 1.42
N ILE A 114 3.56 -1.28 2.06
CA ILE A 114 2.48 -0.66 2.83
C ILE A 114 2.05 0.66 2.19
N LYS A 115 0.75 0.96 2.30
CA LYS A 115 0.19 2.22 1.86
C LYS A 115 0.32 3.27 2.96
N VAL A 116 0.92 4.41 2.64
CA VAL A 116 1.21 5.51 3.57
C VAL A 116 0.83 6.85 2.95
N HIS A 117 0.66 7.86 3.78
CA HIS A 117 0.55 9.23 3.31
C HIS A 117 1.93 9.88 3.25
N CYS A 118 2.32 10.33 2.06
CA CYS A 118 3.54 11.07 1.86
C CYS A 118 3.25 12.56 1.87
N ASN A 119 3.87 13.30 2.78
CA ASN A 119 3.88 14.74 2.71
C ASN A 119 5.03 15.19 1.80
N MET A 120 4.74 15.64 0.58
CA MET A 120 5.77 16.07 -0.38
C MET A 120 6.37 17.45 -0.03
N GLU A 121 5.72 18.23 0.83
CA GLU A 121 6.25 19.50 1.31
C GLU A 121 7.38 19.26 2.32
N THR A 122 7.20 18.35 3.28
CA THR A 122 8.18 18.05 4.33
C THR A 122 9.10 16.87 3.97
N GLY A 123 8.56 15.85 3.28
CA GLY A 123 9.18 14.54 3.07
C GLY A 123 8.79 13.49 4.10
N GLU A 124 7.83 13.79 4.98
CA GLU A 124 7.36 12.88 6.03
C GLU A 124 6.62 11.67 5.45
N THR A 125 6.85 10.53 6.08
CA THR A 125 6.16 9.27 5.82
C THR A 125 5.20 9.00 6.96
N CYS A 126 3.89 9.11 6.72
CA CYS A 126 2.85 9.00 7.75
C CYS A 126 2.01 7.74 7.59
N ILE A 127 1.94 6.93 8.65
CA ILE A 127 1.16 5.68 8.70
C ILE A 127 -0.05 5.92 9.60
N TYR A 128 -1.23 5.68 9.06
CA TYR A 128 -2.47 5.80 9.82
C TYR A 128 -2.70 4.56 10.70
N PRO A 129 -3.35 4.75 11.87
CA PRO A 129 -3.86 3.63 12.63
C PRO A 129 -4.96 2.91 11.83
N SER A 130 -5.09 1.59 12.02
CA SER A 130 -6.13 0.79 11.37
C SER A 130 -7.52 1.16 11.90
N GLU A 131 -7.61 1.46 13.20
CA GLU A 131 -8.78 2.08 13.82
C GLU A 131 -8.39 3.44 14.40
N SER A 132 -8.78 4.51 13.72
CA SER A 132 -8.46 5.89 14.15
C SER A 132 -9.40 6.43 15.22
N ILE A 133 -10.61 5.89 15.36
CA ILE A 133 -11.65 6.44 16.25
C ILE A 133 -12.07 5.40 17.27
N VAL A 134 -11.79 5.68 18.53
CA VAL A 134 -12.36 5.00 19.69
C VAL A 134 -13.66 5.71 20.09
N PRO A 135 -14.82 5.03 20.11
CA PRO A 135 -16.10 5.69 20.30
C PRO A 135 -16.21 6.40 21.65
N MET A 136 -16.91 7.54 21.63
CA MET A 136 -17.18 8.39 22.79
C MET A 136 -18.27 7.77 23.67
N LYS A 137 -17.87 7.15 24.78
CA LYS A 137 -18.81 6.53 25.75
C LYS A 137 -18.17 6.35 27.13
N ASN A 138 -18.94 5.83 28.08
CA ASN A 138 -18.39 5.30 29.32
C ASN A 138 -17.71 3.94 29.05
N TRP A 139 -16.38 3.91 29.20
CA TRP A 139 -15.58 2.69 29.00
C TRP A 139 -15.26 1.95 30.30
N TYR A 140 -15.31 2.63 31.43
CA TYR A 140 -14.84 2.10 32.70
C TYR A 140 -15.70 2.57 33.87
N LEU A 141 -16.09 1.61 34.70
CA LEU A 141 -16.77 1.82 35.98
C LEU A 141 -15.89 1.25 37.09
N SER A 142 -15.44 2.11 38.00
CA SER A 142 -14.61 1.71 39.13
C SER A 142 -15.48 1.16 40.26
N LYS A 143 -15.01 0.09 40.91
CA LYS A 143 -15.60 -0.40 42.18
C LYS A 143 -15.37 0.58 43.34
N ASN A 144 -14.33 1.41 43.26
CA ASN A 144 -14.00 2.42 44.26
C ASN A 144 -13.77 3.76 43.57
N ILE A 145 -14.80 4.61 43.54
CA ILE A 145 -14.76 5.92 42.85
C ILE A 145 -13.77 6.90 43.50
N ARG A 146 -13.49 6.73 44.80
CA ARG A 146 -12.60 7.62 45.56
C ARG A 146 -11.12 7.40 45.24
N GLU A 147 -10.76 6.22 44.78
CA GLU A 147 -9.39 5.86 44.44
C GLU A 147 -9.18 6.02 42.94
N LYS A 148 -8.58 7.15 42.56
CA LYS A 148 -8.20 7.42 41.17
C LYS A 148 -6.78 6.91 40.93
N LYS A 149 -6.64 6.09 39.89
CA LYS A 149 -5.37 5.58 39.38
C LYS A 149 -5.43 5.52 37.86
N HIS A 150 -4.29 5.48 37.22
CA HIS A 150 -4.19 5.21 35.78
C HIS A 150 -4.73 3.81 35.47
N VAL A 151 -5.59 3.72 34.46
CA VAL A 151 -6.23 2.47 34.01
C VAL A 151 -5.99 2.34 32.52
N TRP A 152 -5.20 1.34 32.11
CA TRP A 152 -4.92 1.08 30.69
C TRP A 152 -6.18 0.68 29.95
N PHE A 153 -6.42 1.32 28.80
CA PHE A 153 -7.59 1.09 27.97
C PHE A 153 -7.60 -0.35 27.47
N SER A 154 -6.50 -0.84 26.88
CA SER A 154 -6.46 -2.19 26.31
C SER A 154 -6.56 -3.32 27.34
N GLU A 155 -5.97 -3.15 28.52
CA GLU A 155 -5.85 -4.23 29.51
C GLU A 155 -7.04 -4.32 30.48
N SER A 156 -7.60 -3.17 30.85
CA SER A 156 -8.53 -3.08 32.00
C SER A 156 -9.96 -2.70 31.63
N MET A 157 -10.22 -2.23 30.41
CA MET A 157 -11.55 -1.78 29.98
C MET A 157 -12.21 -2.80 29.05
N THR A 158 -13.51 -3.03 29.24
CA THR A 158 -14.27 -3.99 28.42
C THR A 158 -14.33 -3.53 26.96
N GLY A 159 -13.78 -4.34 26.06
CA GLY A 159 -13.69 -3.99 24.64
C GLY A 159 -12.58 -2.99 24.32
N GLY A 160 -11.64 -2.77 25.24
CA GLY A 160 -10.40 -2.08 24.95
C GLY A 160 -9.47 -2.93 24.09
N PHE A 161 -8.60 -2.26 23.34
CA PHE A 161 -7.63 -2.87 22.45
C PHE A 161 -6.40 -1.98 22.30
N GLN A 162 -5.27 -2.56 21.93
CA GLN A 162 -4.07 -1.78 21.58
C GLN A 162 -4.20 -1.23 20.16
N PHE A 163 -3.73 -0.01 19.93
CA PHE A 163 -3.79 0.62 18.62
C PHE A 163 -2.86 -0.09 17.64
N GLN A 164 -3.44 -0.50 16.52
CA GLN A 164 -2.73 -1.08 15.38
C GLN A 164 -2.61 -0.06 14.27
N TYR A 165 -1.65 -0.28 13.38
CA TYR A 165 -1.30 0.65 12.31
C TYR A 165 -1.14 -0.11 11.00
N GLY A 166 -1.37 0.60 9.91
CA GLY A 166 -1.41 0.04 8.57
C GLY A 166 -2.80 0.15 7.96
N SER A 167 -2.85 0.18 6.63
CA SER A 167 -4.09 0.22 5.87
C SER A 167 -4.89 -1.06 6.00
N ASP A 168 -6.21 -0.97 5.79
CA ASP A 168 -7.12 -2.11 5.79
C ASP A 168 -6.59 -3.28 4.94
N GLY A 169 -6.42 -4.43 5.59
CA GLY A 169 -5.94 -5.66 4.95
C GLY A 169 -4.42 -5.86 4.95
N ALA A 170 -3.63 -4.93 5.49
CA ALA A 170 -2.21 -5.14 5.74
C ALA A 170 -2.00 -6.09 6.92
N ASP A 171 -1.02 -6.99 6.83
CA ASP A 171 -0.64 -7.85 7.95
C ASP A 171 0.08 -7.03 9.03
N PRO A 172 -0.35 -7.05 10.30
CA PRO A 172 0.32 -6.35 11.38
C PRO A 172 1.80 -6.71 11.53
N GLU A 173 2.21 -7.94 11.22
CA GLU A 173 3.61 -8.36 11.27
C GLU A 173 4.44 -7.65 10.19
N ASP A 174 3.93 -7.62 8.95
CA ASP A 174 4.57 -6.92 7.83
C ASP A 174 4.71 -5.44 8.17
N VAL A 175 3.64 -4.79 8.65
CA VAL A 175 3.69 -3.37 9.02
C VAL A 175 4.72 -3.12 10.14
N SER A 176 4.81 -4.01 11.12
CA SER A 176 5.80 -3.90 12.21
C SER A 176 7.24 -3.97 11.68
N ILE A 177 7.51 -4.89 10.74
CA ILE A 177 8.81 -4.99 10.07
C ILE A 177 9.09 -3.71 9.28
N GLN A 178 8.13 -3.24 8.48
CA GLN A 178 8.28 -2.00 7.71
C GLN A 178 8.58 -0.80 8.63
N MET A 179 7.90 -0.69 9.78
CA MET A 179 8.19 0.33 10.79
C MET A 179 9.59 0.22 11.40
N ALA A 180 10.12 -0.98 11.60
CA ALA A 180 11.48 -1.15 12.08
C ALA A 180 12.49 -0.53 11.09
N PHE A 181 12.31 -0.74 9.79
CA PHE A 181 13.15 -0.13 8.76
C PHE A 181 12.93 1.39 8.65
N MET A 182 11.70 1.88 8.74
CA MET A 182 11.42 3.33 8.77
C MET A 182 12.13 4.01 9.94
N ARG A 183 12.10 3.41 11.14
CA ARG A 183 12.82 3.92 12.32
C ARG A 183 14.33 4.04 12.10
N LEU A 184 14.93 3.14 11.32
CA LEU A 184 16.36 3.17 10.97
C LEU A 184 16.71 4.24 9.92
N MET A 185 15.74 4.60 9.07
CA MET A 185 15.93 5.56 7.98
C MET A 185 15.53 7.01 8.34
N SER A 186 14.94 7.19 9.51
CA SER A 186 14.43 8.46 10.01
C SER A 186 15.15 8.91 11.27
N ASN A 187 15.36 10.21 11.38
CA ASN A 187 16.00 10.84 12.53
C ASN A 187 14.97 11.26 13.59
N GLN A 188 13.70 11.35 13.19
CA GLN A 188 12.64 11.85 14.02
C GLN A 188 11.31 11.14 13.74
N ALA A 189 10.50 11.00 14.77
CA ALA A 189 9.12 10.57 14.65
C ALA A 189 8.20 11.53 15.43
N SER A 190 6.99 11.71 14.95
CA SER A 190 5.95 12.48 15.62
C SER A 190 4.59 11.82 15.46
N GLN A 191 3.75 11.98 16.48
CA GLN A 191 2.37 11.53 16.45
C GLN A 191 1.53 12.44 17.34
N ASN A 192 0.30 12.69 16.91
CA ASN A 192 -0.71 13.37 17.69
C ASN A 192 -1.86 12.41 18.05
N MET A 193 -2.59 12.76 19.11
CA MET A 193 -3.77 12.02 19.55
C MET A 193 -4.73 12.98 20.25
N THR A 194 -6.01 12.89 19.91
CA THR A 194 -7.06 13.70 20.54
C THR A 194 -7.80 12.85 21.57
N TYR A 195 -7.83 13.30 22.82
CA TYR A 195 -8.67 12.75 23.86
C TYR A 195 -9.97 13.54 23.96
N HIS A 196 -11.09 12.91 23.61
CA HIS A 196 -12.42 13.48 23.78
C HIS A 196 -12.92 13.16 25.19
N CYS A 197 -13.43 14.15 25.89
CA CYS A 197 -13.75 14.04 27.31
C CYS A 197 -15.15 14.59 27.63
N LYS A 198 -15.82 13.95 28.57
CA LYS A 198 -16.99 14.48 29.27
C LYS A 198 -16.87 14.11 30.74
N ASN A 199 -16.80 15.11 31.60
CA ASN A 199 -16.51 14.96 33.04
C ASN A 199 -15.22 14.17 33.34
N SER A 200 -14.20 14.30 32.49
CA SER A 200 -12.93 13.60 32.63
C SER A 200 -11.77 14.54 32.33
N ILE A 201 -10.82 14.65 33.26
CA ILE A 201 -9.61 15.47 33.09
C ILE A 201 -8.56 14.72 32.28
N ALA A 202 -8.01 15.38 31.26
CA ALA A 202 -7.01 14.80 30.36
C ALA A 202 -5.57 15.25 30.65
N TYR A 203 -5.40 16.52 31.06
CA TYR A 203 -4.10 17.14 31.28
C TYR A 203 -4.09 18.08 32.50
N MET A 204 -4.50 19.34 32.36
CA MET A 204 -4.51 20.31 33.45
C MET A 204 -5.81 20.26 34.24
N ASP A 205 -5.74 20.11 35.57
CA ASP A 205 -6.91 20.27 36.44
C ASP A 205 -7.06 21.74 36.85
N SER A 206 -8.12 22.42 36.39
CA SER A 206 -8.33 23.84 36.70
C SER A 206 -8.58 24.12 38.19
N ALA A 207 -9.11 23.14 38.94
CA ALA A 207 -9.41 23.31 40.35
C ALA A 207 -8.16 23.23 41.22
N THR A 208 -7.16 22.44 40.81
CA THR A 208 -5.93 22.22 41.58
C THR A 208 -4.68 22.83 40.97
N GLY A 209 -4.74 23.29 39.71
CA GLY A 209 -3.65 23.95 39.00
C GLY A 209 -2.43 23.07 38.75
N ASN A 210 -2.60 21.74 38.65
CA ASN A 210 -1.50 20.80 38.42
C ASN A 210 -1.88 19.70 37.42
N LEU A 211 -0.87 18.91 37.02
CA LEU A 211 -0.98 17.87 35.99
C LEU A 211 -1.06 16.45 36.58
N LYS A 212 -1.37 16.29 37.87
CA LYS A 212 -1.35 14.97 38.54
C LYS A 212 -2.38 14.00 37.99
N LYS A 213 -3.46 14.52 37.39
CA LYS A 213 -4.54 13.74 36.75
C LYS A 213 -4.32 13.50 35.26
N ALA A 214 -3.20 13.97 34.71
CA ALA A 214 -2.92 13.82 33.30
C ALA A 214 -2.82 12.35 32.90
N LEU A 215 -3.33 12.03 31.71
CA LEU A 215 -3.32 10.68 31.19
C LEU A 215 -1.91 10.20 30.81
N LEU A 216 -1.73 8.90 30.68
CA LEU A 216 -0.49 8.28 30.20
C LEU A 216 -0.68 7.74 28.79
N LEU A 217 0.41 7.74 28.02
CA LEU A 217 0.48 7.09 26.72
C LEU A 217 1.52 5.97 26.80
N GLN A 218 1.22 4.84 26.17
CA GLN A 218 2.20 3.76 26.00
C GLN A 218 2.83 3.87 24.61
N GLY A 219 4.15 3.97 24.55
CA GLY A 219 4.90 3.87 23.30
C GLY A 219 5.16 2.42 22.89
N SER A 220 5.54 2.21 21.63
CA SER A 220 5.75 0.88 21.03
C SER A 220 6.87 0.03 21.63
N ASN A 221 7.69 0.59 22.52
CA ASN A 221 8.79 -0.10 23.20
C ASN A 221 8.57 -0.14 24.72
N ASP A 222 7.32 -0.22 25.15
CA ASP A 222 6.87 -0.27 26.55
C ASP A 222 7.31 0.94 27.40
N VAL A 223 7.58 2.06 26.73
CA VAL A 223 7.93 3.30 27.38
C VAL A 223 6.68 4.12 27.64
N GLU A 224 6.45 4.46 28.90
CA GLU A 224 5.42 5.41 29.29
C GLU A 224 5.83 6.85 28.93
N ILE A 225 4.93 7.55 28.24
CA ILE A 225 5.05 8.97 27.93
C ILE A 225 4.04 9.71 28.82
N ARG A 226 4.52 10.75 29.52
CA ARG A 226 3.81 11.40 30.63
C ARG A 226 3.62 12.90 30.40
N ALA A 227 2.80 13.56 31.22
CA ALA A 227 2.73 15.02 31.26
C ALA A 227 3.94 15.66 31.95
N GLU A 228 4.45 15.04 33.02
CA GLU A 228 5.53 15.56 33.85
C GLU A 228 6.65 14.52 34.02
N GLY A 229 7.86 15.01 34.33
CA GLY A 229 9.03 14.17 34.61
C GLY A 229 10.21 14.49 33.69
N ASN A 230 10.90 13.43 33.23
CA ASN A 230 12.03 13.59 32.32
C ASN A 230 11.54 14.12 30.97
N SER A 231 12.03 15.29 30.56
CA SER A 231 11.59 15.99 29.33
C SER A 231 11.72 15.18 28.05
N ARG A 232 12.52 14.11 28.03
CA ARG A 232 12.60 13.20 26.87
C ARG A 232 11.37 12.30 26.74
N PHE A 233 10.58 12.15 27.79
CA PHE A 233 9.42 11.27 27.87
C PHE A 233 8.14 12.06 28.20
N THR A 234 8.17 13.38 28.02
CA THR A 234 7.00 14.23 28.22
C THR A 234 6.34 14.57 26.89
N TYR A 235 5.02 14.44 26.82
CA TYR A 235 4.24 14.96 25.69
C TYR A 235 3.92 16.44 25.87
N SER A 236 3.59 17.10 24.77
CA SER A 236 3.06 18.48 24.75
C SER A 236 1.57 18.48 24.44
N VAL A 237 0.88 19.57 24.78
CA VAL A 237 -0.55 19.72 24.51
C VAL A 237 -0.75 21.01 23.72
N SER A 238 -1.40 20.91 22.56
CA SER A 238 -1.69 22.05 21.68
C SER A 238 -3.05 22.70 21.97
N GLU A 239 -4.02 21.92 22.44
CA GLU A 239 -5.36 22.37 22.82
C GLU A 239 -5.79 21.59 24.09
N ASP A 240 -6.26 22.27 25.14
CA ASP A 240 -6.79 21.64 26.37
C ASP A 240 -8.17 22.19 26.75
N GLY A 241 -9.21 21.46 26.35
CA GLY A 241 -10.61 21.72 26.73
C GLY A 241 -11.14 20.79 27.83
N CYS A 242 -10.29 19.95 28.42
CA CYS A 242 -10.69 18.93 29.41
C CYS A 242 -10.27 19.30 30.83
N THR A 243 -10.31 20.59 31.17
CA THR A 243 -9.73 21.08 32.43
C THR A 243 -10.67 21.01 33.63
N SER A 244 -11.98 20.83 33.39
CA SER A 244 -13.03 20.80 34.42
C SER A 244 -14.20 19.90 34.02
N HIS A 245 -15.09 19.58 34.97
CA HIS A 245 -16.27 18.74 34.74
C HIS A 245 -17.49 19.61 34.45
N THR A 246 -17.82 19.77 33.17
CA THR A 246 -18.90 20.68 32.70
C THR A 246 -20.19 19.96 32.30
N GLY A 247 -20.18 18.63 32.20
CA GLY A 247 -21.27 17.82 31.66
C GLY A 247 -21.37 17.85 30.12
N THR A 248 -20.54 18.64 29.44
CA THR A 248 -20.47 18.74 27.98
C THR A 248 -19.20 18.09 27.44
N TRP A 249 -19.20 17.79 26.14
CA TRP A 249 -18.01 17.27 25.47
C TRP A 249 -16.96 18.36 25.26
N GLY A 250 -15.73 18.03 25.61
CA GLY A 250 -14.52 18.77 25.28
C GLY A 250 -13.50 17.85 24.61
N LYS A 251 -12.33 18.40 24.30
CA LYS A 251 -11.20 17.63 23.75
C LYS A 251 -9.87 18.18 24.22
N THR A 252 -8.86 17.32 24.26
CA THR A 252 -7.46 17.69 24.48
C THR A 252 -6.61 17.07 23.38
N VAL A 253 -5.81 17.88 22.69
CA VAL A 253 -4.92 17.43 21.61
C VAL A 253 -3.51 17.30 22.17
N ILE A 254 -3.02 16.07 22.17
CA ILE A 254 -1.71 15.69 22.70
C ILE A 254 -0.76 15.42 21.53
N ASP A 255 0.43 16.00 21.60
CA ASP A 255 1.47 15.90 20.60
C ASP A 255 2.75 15.32 21.22
N TYR A 256 3.29 14.26 20.62
CA TYR A 256 4.59 13.71 21.02
C TYR A 256 5.55 13.68 19.82
N LYS A 257 6.72 14.29 19.99
CA LYS A 257 7.78 14.38 18.98
C LYS A 257 9.10 13.95 19.59
N THR A 258 9.83 13.07 18.92
CA THR A 258 11.07 12.51 19.47
C THR A 258 12.09 12.16 18.39
N SER A 259 13.37 12.26 18.74
CA SER A 259 14.48 11.71 17.94
C SER A 259 14.75 10.22 18.22
N LYS A 260 14.10 9.64 19.24
CA LYS A 260 14.12 8.20 19.51
C LYS A 260 12.88 7.55 18.91
N THR A 261 12.93 7.33 17.60
CA THR A 261 11.85 6.80 16.76
C THR A 261 11.28 5.46 17.25
N SER A 262 12.05 4.68 18.01
CA SER A 262 11.61 3.42 18.62
C SER A 262 10.49 3.55 19.67
N ARG A 263 10.20 4.77 20.14
CA ARG A 263 9.13 5.04 21.13
C ARG A 263 7.76 5.19 20.49
N LEU A 264 7.71 5.43 19.19
CA LEU A 264 6.48 5.57 18.43
C LEU A 264 6.29 4.36 17.50
N PRO A 265 5.03 3.97 17.22
CA PRO A 265 3.79 4.69 17.55
C PRO A 265 3.30 4.53 19.00
N ILE A 266 2.28 5.32 19.36
CA ILE A 266 1.48 5.14 20.59
C ILE A 266 0.61 3.88 20.41
N ILE A 267 0.64 2.97 21.37
CA ILE A 267 -0.09 1.68 21.31
C ILE A 267 -1.22 1.57 22.32
N ASP A 268 -1.23 2.38 23.37
CA ASP A 268 -2.30 2.38 24.38
C ASP A 268 -2.37 3.72 25.14
N ILE A 269 -3.47 3.93 25.86
CA ILE A 269 -3.69 5.09 26.72
C ILE A 269 -4.16 4.66 28.10
N ALA A 270 -3.83 5.47 29.10
CA ALA A 270 -4.27 5.28 30.48
C ALA A 270 -4.81 6.60 31.04
N PRO A 271 -6.12 6.87 30.95
CA PRO A 271 -6.72 7.99 31.67
C PRO A 271 -6.74 7.72 33.19
N MET A 272 -6.59 8.78 33.98
CA MET A 272 -6.64 8.70 35.45
C MET A 272 -8.02 9.10 36.00
N ASP A 273 -8.61 10.15 35.45
CA ASP A 273 -9.89 10.69 35.93
C ASP A 273 -11.08 10.05 35.20
N VAL A 274 -11.24 8.75 35.45
CA VAL A 274 -12.33 7.90 34.93
C VAL A 274 -12.86 6.98 36.02
N GLY A 275 -14.01 6.33 35.78
CA GLY A 275 -14.57 5.31 36.67
C GLY A 275 -15.90 5.67 37.35
N ALA A 276 -16.35 6.93 37.31
CA ALA A 276 -17.72 7.27 37.69
C ALA A 276 -18.69 7.16 36.49
N PRO A 277 -20.01 6.94 36.72
CA PRO A 277 -20.96 6.67 35.64
C PRO A 277 -21.16 7.79 34.62
N ASP A 278 -20.89 9.03 35.01
CA ASP A 278 -21.00 10.23 34.19
C ASP A 278 -19.69 10.63 33.50
N GLN A 279 -18.61 9.86 33.72
CA GLN A 279 -17.32 10.08 33.07
C GLN A 279 -17.25 9.28 31.78
N GLU A 280 -17.15 9.98 30.66
CA GLU A 280 -17.10 9.38 29.33
C GLU A 280 -15.88 9.90 28.59
N PHE A 281 -15.32 9.07 27.74
CA PHE A 281 -14.23 9.48 26.86
C PHE A 281 -14.27 8.77 25.52
N GLY A 282 -13.58 9.35 24.55
CA GLY A 282 -13.26 8.76 23.26
C GLY A 282 -11.86 9.19 22.83
N VAL A 283 -11.33 8.58 21.80
CA VAL A 283 -9.96 8.85 21.33
C VAL A 283 -9.95 8.94 19.83
N GLU A 284 -9.28 9.94 19.29
CA GLU A 284 -8.90 10.00 17.89
C GLU A 284 -7.38 9.83 17.80
N VAL A 285 -6.94 8.71 17.25
CA VAL A 285 -5.52 8.39 17.09
C VAL A 285 -5.06 8.94 15.74
N GLY A 286 -4.09 9.85 15.78
CA GLY A 286 -3.50 10.41 14.56
C GLY A 286 -2.43 9.49 13.96
N PRO A 287 -1.98 9.78 12.72
CA PRO A 287 -0.95 9.00 12.07
C PRO A 287 0.40 9.17 12.78
N VAL A 288 1.22 8.11 12.77
CA VAL A 288 2.63 8.20 13.14
C VAL A 288 3.44 8.61 11.91
N CYS A 289 4.19 9.71 12.02
CA CYS A 289 4.97 10.28 10.93
C CYS A 289 6.48 10.17 11.20
N PHE A 290 7.24 9.76 10.19
CA PHE A 290 8.69 9.59 10.23
C PHE A 290 9.40 10.50 9.22
N LEU A 291 10.53 11.10 9.64
CA LEU A 291 11.38 11.97 8.82
C LEU A 291 12.88 11.74 9.05
#